data_AF-A0A0N1GU62-F1
#
_entry.id   AF-A0A0N1GU62-F1
#
_cell.length_a   1.000
_cell.length_b   1.000
_cell.length_c   1.000
_cell.angle_alpha   90.00
_cell.angle_beta   90.00
_cell.angle_gamma   90.00
#
_symmetry.space_group_name_H-M   'P 1'
#
loop_
_entity.id
_entity.type
_entity.pdbx_description
1 polymer ?
#
loop_
_entity_poly.entity_id
_entity_poly.type
_entity_poly.pdbx_seq_one_letter_code
_entity_poly.pdbx_strand_id
1 'polypeptide(L)'
;MRFRHPDGSTVHLAYCTNVHPAETLDGVLAQLRDHCEPVRRRLGRDRLGVGLWLARDAARSLDADPSALRGLRTALDRRGLEVVTLNGFPYEGFGAEEVKYRVYKPDWADAERLEHTTALARVLAGLLPDDVTEGTISTLPLGWRTAWNAARAATAHSALRTLGERLDALEELTGRSVRVGLEPEPGCTVETTADALAPLAAVGHPRIGVCVDTCHLATSFEDPDTALDALAEAGVPVVKSQLSVALHADRPRLPAVRDALAAFDEPRFLHQTRTLTASGLRGTDDLGEALGAAALPDTGPWRAHFHVPLHAAPAAPLTSTLPVLKAALTRLVGGPHPLTRHLEVETYTWQALPPELRPRARAQLADGIAAELALARDLLTDLGLKELP
;
A
#
# COMPACT_ATOMS: atom_id res chain seq x y z
N MET A 1 -7.13 -4.79 -13.55
CA MET A 1 -8.31 -5.63 -13.79
C MET A 1 -9.49 -4.93 -13.15
N ARG A 2 -10.69 -5.17 -13.67
CA ARG A 2 -11.92 -4.59 -13.12
C ARG A 2 -12.89 -5.72 -12.82
N PHE A 3 -13.69 -5.55 -11.78
CA PHE A 3 -14.66 -6.53 -11.33
C PHE A 3 -15.98 -5.84 -11.06
N ARG A 4 -17.08 -6.50 -11.41
CA ARG A 4 -18.42 -6.10 -11.02
C ARG A 4 -18.78 -6.75 -9.70
N HIS A 5 -18.97 -5.94 -8.69
CA HIS A 5 -19.50 -6.36 -7.40
C HIS A 5 -21.00 -6.70 -7.53
N PRO A 6 -21.57 -7.60 -6.70
CA PRO A 6 -22.99 -7.95 -6.74
C PRO A 6 -23.97 -6.76 -6.67
N ASP A 7 -23.59 -5.66 -6.03
CA ASP A 7 -24.38 -4.42 -5.99
C ASP A 7 -24.34 -3.59 -7.29
N GLY A 8 -23.58 -4.03 -8.29
CA GLY A 8 -23.41 -3.40 -9.59
C GLY A 8 -22.24 -2.42 -9.68
N SER A 9 -21.57 -2.10 -8.57
CA SER A 9 -20.40 -1.22 -8.57
C SER A 9 -19.17 -1.90 -9.19
N THR A 10 -18.23 -1.08 -9.69
CA THR A 10 -16.95 -1.56 -10.22
C THR A 10 -15.88 -1.50 -9.13
N VAL A 11 -15.21 -2.62 -8.89
CA VAL A 11 -14.01 -2.74 -8.05
C VAL A 11 -12.80 -2.88 -8.97
N HIS A 12 -11.79 -2.05 -8.74
CA HIS A 12 -10.53 -2.04 -9.47
C HIS A 12 -9.47 -2.83 -8.71
N LEU A 13 -8.77 -3.71 -9.42
CA LEU A 13 -7.60 -4.42 -8.94
C LEU A 13 -6.37 -3.99 -9.75
N ALA A 14 -5.41 -3.40 -9.07
CA ALA A 14 -4.12 -3.01 -9.62
C ALA A 14 -2.98 -3.74 -8.90
N TYR A 15 -1.74 -3.58 -9.39
CA TYR A 15 -0.56 -3.82 -8.57
C TYR A 15 0.29 -2.53 -8.47
N CYS A 16 0.98 -2.37 -7.35
CA CYS A 16 1.78 -1.17 -7.09
C CYS A 16 3.13 -1.22 -7.82
N THR A 17 3.54 -0.11 -8.44
CA THR A 17 4.84 -0.03 -9.13
C THR A 17 6.03 0.19 -8.19
N ASN A 18 5.83 0.23 -6.87
CA ASN A 18 6.88 0.25 -5.86
C ASN A 18 7.94 -0.85 -6.06
N VAL A 19 7.55 -2.00 -6.63
CA VAL A 19 8.43 -3.14 -6.94
C VAL A 19 9.51 -2.83 -7.99
N HIS A 20 9.28 -1.83 -8.84
CA HIS A 20 10.24 -1.35 -9.84
C HIS A 20 10.29 0.18 -9.78
N PRO A 21 10.96 0.73 -8.75
CA PRO A 21 10.93 2.16 -8.48
C PRO A 21 11.56 2.97 -9.62
N ALA A 22 10.89 4.05 -10.01
CA ALA A 22 11.38 5.03 -10.97
C ALA A 22 11.30 6.46 -10.42
N GLU A 23 12.46 7.11 -10.28
CA GLU A 23 12.58 8.49 -9.76
C GLU A 23 12.23 9.56 -10.81
N THR A 24 12.32 9.22 -12.11
CA THR A 24 12.15 10.16 -13.23
C THR A 24 11.02 9.74 -14.14
N LEU A 25 10.45 10.69 -14.90
CA LEU A 25 9.41 10.40 -15.88
C LEU A 25 9.86 9.38 -16.95
N ASP A 26 11.09 9.48 -17.44
CA ASP A 26 11.64 8.50 -18.39
C ASP A 26 11.73 7.10 -17.76
N GLY A 27 12.13 7.02 -16.49
CA GLY A 27 12.08 5.79 -15.71
C GLY A 27 10.65 5.25 -15.60
N VAL A 28 9.67 6.13 -15.33
CA VAL A 28 8.25 5.78 -15.27
C VAL A 28 7.78 5.21 -16.61
N LEU A 29 8.13 5.83 -17.74
CA LEU A 29 7.77 5.33 -19.07
C LEU A 29 8.47 4.00 -19.40
N ALA A 30 9.71 3.82 -18.94
CA ALA A 30 10.46 2.58 -19.09
C ALA A 30 9.83 1.43 -18.29
N GLN A 31 9.42 1.62 -17.04
CA GLN A 31 8.78 0.57 -16.24
C GLN A 31 7.47 0.08 -16.87
N LEU A 32 6.68 0.98 -17.48
CA LEU A 32 5.44 0.57 -18.16
C LEU A 32 5.73 -0.43 -19.29
N ARG A 33 6.82 -0.22 -20.03
CA ARG A 33 7.26 -1.09 -21.13
C ARG A 33 7.93 -2.36 -20.62
N ASP A 34 8.83 -2.23 -19.65
CA ASP A 34 9.75 -3.30 -19.26
C ASP A 34 9.16 -4.25 -18.22
N HIS A 35 8.10 -3.82 -17.51
CA HIS A 35 7.49 -4.58 -16.42
C HIS A 35 5.96 -4.67 -16.53
N CYS A 36 5.25 -3.55 -16.58
CA CYS A 36 3.78 -3.56 -16.51
C CYS A 36 3.11 -4.25 -17.71
N GLU A 37 3.54 -3.92 -18.92
CA GLU A 37 3.04 -4.57 -20.14
C GLU A 37 3.34 -6.09 -20.15
N PRO A 38 4.57 -6.55 -19.84
CA PRO A 38 4.87 -7.98 -19.68
C PRO A 38 3.99 -8.72 -18.66
N VAL A 39 3.64 -8.10 -17.53
CA VAL A 39 2.72 -8.67 -16.53
C VAL A 39 1.31 -8.81 -17.12
N ARG A 40 0.79 -7.75 -17.74
CA ARG A 40 -0.53 -7.77 -18.41
C ARG A 40 -0.61 -8.90 -19.45
N ARG A 41 0.42 -9.05 -20.29
CA ARG A 41 0.47 -10.10 -21.32
C ARG A 41 0.44 -11.50 -20.73
N ARG A 42 1.12 -11.74 -19.59
CA ARG A 42 1.10 -13.03 -18.88
C ARG A 42 -0.28 -13.36 -18.30
N LEU A 43 -0.98 -12.35 -17.80
CA LEU A 43 -2.36 -12.50 -17.33
C LEU A 43 -3.38 -12.70 -18.47
N GLY A 44 -2.95 -12.52 -19.72
CA GLY A 44 -3.82 -12.61 -20.90
C GLY A 44 -4.94 -11.56 -20.88
N ARG A 45 -4.68 -10.36 -20.34
CA ARG A 45 -5.70 -9.30 -20.19
C ARG A 45 -5.51 -8.20 -21.21
N ASP A 46 -6.62 -7.64 -21.71
CA ASP A 46 -6.57 -6.48 -22.58
C ASP A 46 -6.18 -5.23 -21.82
N ARG A 47 -6.67 -5.11 -20.58
CA ARG A 47 -6.38 -3.97 -19.69
C ARG A 47 -5.92 -4.41 -18.30
N LEU A 48 -4.87 -3.78 -17.79
CA LEU A 48 -4.35 -3.99 -16.44
C LEU A 48 -4.27 -2.67 -15.67
N GLY A 49 -4.74 -2.68 -14.42
CA GLY A 49 -4.61 -1.54 -13.52
C GLY A 49 -3.20 -1.54 -12.93
N VAL A 50 -2.57 -0.37 -12.88
CA VAL A 50 -1.29 -0.15 -12.20
C VAL A 50 -1.44 1.01 -11.21
N GLY A 51 -1.00 0.77 -9.99
CA GLY A 51 -0.87 1.78 -8.97
C GLY A 51 0.49 2.44 -9.08
N LEU A 52 0.55 3.65 -9.62
CA LEU A 52 1.85 4.29 -9.83
C LEU A 52 2.38 4.84 -8.51
N TRP A 53 3.63 4.52 -8.24
CA TRP A 53 4.48 5.34 -7.39
C TRP A 53 5.20 6.37 -8.25
N LEU A 54 5.11 7.63 -7.83
CA LEU A 54 5.75 8.76 -8.50
C LEU A 54 6.59 9.52 -7.47
N ALA A 55 7.91 9.45 -7.59
CA ALA A 55 8.80 10.26 -6.78
C ALA A 55 8.52 11.77 -6.99
N ARG A 56 8.90 12.59 -6.00
CA ARG A 56 8.68 14.05 -5.98
C ARG A 56 8.91 14.71 -7.34
N ASP A 57 10.06 14.48 -7.95
CA ASP A 57 10.46 15.19 -9.17
C ASP A 57 9.65 14.73 -10.38
N ALA A 58 9.37 13.43 -10.52
CA ALA A 58 8.47 12.92 -11.55
C ALA A 58 7.04 13.47 -11.39
N ALA A 59 6.51 13.49 -10.17
CA ALA A 59 5.19 14.05 -9.87
C ALA A 59 5.12 15.55 -10.23
N ARG A 60 6.14 16.32 -9.85
CA ARG A 60 6.23 17.76 -10.19
C ARG A 60 6.33 18.00 -11.69
N SER A 61 7.13 17.22 -12.41
CA SER A 61 7.24 17.34 -13.87
C SER A 61 5.89 17.07 -14.56
N LEU A 62 5.16 16.04 -14.13
CA LEU A 62 3.85 15.70 -14.67
C LEU A 62 2.79 16.75 -14.34
N ASP A 63 2.82 17.31 -13.13
CA ASP A 63 1.88 18.34 -12.68
C ASP A 63 2.10 19.69 -13.38
N ALA A 64 3.37 20.05 -13.64
CA ALA A 64 3.72 21.32 -14.26
C ALA A 64 3.61 21.32 -15.81
N ASP A 65 3.70 20.16 -16.46
CA ASP A 65 3.67 20.04 -17.93
C ASP A 65 2.50 19.17 -18.42
N PRO A 66 1.40 19.78 -18.90
CA PRO A 66 0.28 19.05 -19.49
C PRO A 66 0.67 18.16 -20.69
N SER A 67 1.75 18.49 -21.41
CA SER A 67 2.25 17.66 -22.51
C SER A 67 2.87 16.37 -21.99
N ALA A 68 3.69 16.45 -20.94
CA ALA A 68 4.25 15.30 -20.26
C ALA A 68 3.15 14.37 -19.72
N LEU A 69 2.11 14.94 -19.10
CA LEU A 69 0.95 14.17 -18.59
C LEU A 69 0.20 13.45 -19.72
N ARG A 70 -0.08 14.14 -20.84
CA ARG A 70 -0.67 13.50 -22.03
C ARG A 70 0.22 12.42 -22.62
N GLY A 71 1.54 12.62 -22.59
CA GLY A 71 2.53 11.63 -23.00
C GLY A 71 2.46 10.36 -22.16
N LEU A 72 2.37 10.50 -20.83
CA LEU A 72 2.21 9.38 -19.91
C LEU A 72 0.87 8.65 -20.14
N ARG A 73 -0.24 9.38 -20.26
CA ARG A 73 -1.55 8.81 -20.58
C ARG A 73 -1.53 8.01 -21.89
N THR A 74 -0.97 8.57 -22.95
CA THR A 74 -0.80 7.87 -24.24
C THR A 74 0.05 6.61 -24.10
N ALA A 75 1.10 6.65 -23.27
CA ALA A 75 1.97 5.50 -23.03
C ALA A 75 1.28 4.37 -22.26
N LEU A 76 0.37 4.71 -21.34
CA LEU A 76 -0.51 3.76 -20.63
C LEU A 76 -1.50 3.12 -21.61
N ASP A 77 -2.23 3.95 -22.36
CA ASP A 77 -3.26 3.49 -23.31
C ASP A 77 -2.68 2.53 -24.37
N ARG A 78 -1.54 2.90 -24.98
CA ARG A 78 -0.87 2.07 -25.98
C ARG A 78 -0.49 0.68 -25.46
N ARG A 79 -0.34 0.53 -24.15
CA ARG A 79 0.09 -0.71 -23.49
C ARG A 79 -1.06 -1.48 -22.85
N GLY A 80 -2.29 -0.99 -22.94
CA GLY A 80 -3.43 -1.58 -22.24
C GLY A 80 -3.29 -1.44 -20.72
N LEU A 81 -2.78 -0.31 -20.24
CA LEU A 81 -2.63 -0.03 -18.82
C LEU A 81 -3.57 1.10 -18.41
N GLU A 82 -4.05 1.08 -17.17
CA GLU A 82 -4.85 2.15 -16.59
C GLU A 82 -4.40 2.47 -15.17
N VAL A 83 -4.64 3.71 -14.74
CA VAL A 83 -4.29 4.20 -13.41
C VAL A 83 -5.54 4.76 -12.76
N VAL A 84 -5.94 4.15 -11.64
CA VAL A 84 -7.04 4.63 -10.79
C VAL A 84 -6.59 4.88 -9.35
N THR A 85 -5.33 4.59 -9.04
CA THR A 85 -4.75 4.79 -7.73
C THR A 85 -3.26 5.12 -7.84
N LEU A 86 -2.73 5.84 -6.86
CA LEU A 86 -1.30 6.10 -6.69
C LEU A 86 -0.87 5.68 -5.28
N ASN A 87 0.39 5.28 -5.15
CA ASN A 87 1.06 5.24 -3.85
C ASN A 87 1.87 6.54 -3.70
N GLY A 88 1.45 7.38 -2.75
CA GLY A 88 2.10 8.64 -2.41
C GLY A 88 2.84 8.61 -1.08
N PHE A 89 3.05 7.43 -0.49
CA PHE A 89 3.78 7.29 0.77
C PHE A 89 5.29 7.54 0.55
N PRO A 90 6.07 6.72 -0.18
CA PRO A 90 7.47 7.03 -0.40
C PRO A 90 7.61 8.34 -1.19
N TYR A 91 8.37 9.29 -0.65
CA TYR A 91 8.50 10.62 -1.25
C TYR A 91 9.55 10.66 -2.39
N GLU A 92 10.69 10.02 -2.15
CA GLU A 92 11.82 9.88 -3.07
C GLU A 92 12.74 8.77 -2.55
N GLY A 93 13.67 8.30 -3.37
CA GLY A 93 14.74 7.41 -2.94
C GLY A 93 14.30 6.00 -2.57
N PHE A 94 13.10 5.57 -2.95
CA PHE A 94 12.60 4.22 -2.63
C PHE A 94 13.45 3.12 -3.28
N GLY A 95 14.16 3.46 -4.37
CA GLY A 95 15.14 2.62 -5.06
C GLY A 95 16.52 2.52 -4.39
N ALA A 96 16.79 3.29 -3.33
CA ALA A 96 18.12 3.37 -2.72
C ALA A 96 18.53 2.09 -1.98
N GLU A 97 19.84 1.90 -1.80
CA GLU A 97 20.40 0.76 -1.05
C GLU A 97 19.99 0.78 0.43
N GLU A 98 19.78 1.96 1.00
CA GLU A 98 19.30 2.16 2.36
C GLU A 98 18.14 3.15 2.38
N VAL A 99 16.95 2.64 2.71
CA VAL A 99 15.69 3.38 2.80
C VAL A 99 15.35 3.62 4.28
N LYS A 100 15.24 2.55 5.08
CA LYS A 100 15.01 2.56 6.54
C LYS A 100 14.10 3.72 6.99
N TYR A 101 14.52 4.52 7.98
CA TYR A 101 13.74 5.64 8.51
C TYR A 101 13.49 6.80 7.52
N ARG A 102 14.23 6.87 6.41
CA ARG A 102 14.12 8.00 5.46
C ARG A 102 12.80 7.99 4.71
N VAL A 103 12.18 6.83 4.49
CA VAL A 103 10.88 6.74 3.77
C VAL A 103 9.76 7.49 4.48
N TYR A 104 9.87 7.65 5.81
CA TYR A 104 8.91 8.37 6.64
C TYR A 104 9.09 9.90 6.59
N LYS A 105 9.99 10.41 5.75
CA LYS A 105 10.26 11.84 5.57
C LYS A 105 10.07 12.27 4.11
N PRO A 106 9.51 13.46 3.86
CA PRO A 106 8.84 14.36 4.81
C PRO A 106 7.58 13.74 5.41
N ASP A 107 7.20 14.16 6.61
CA ASP A 107 5.96 13.73 7.27
C ASP A 107 4.85 14.79 7.12
N TRP A 108 3.64 14.54 7.62
CA TRP A 108 2.51 15.45 7.41
C TRP A 108 2.62 16.81 8.10
N ALA A 109 3.54 16.98 9.04
CA ALA A 109 3.84 18.29 9.62
C ALA A 109 4.82 19.11 8.76
N ASP A 110 5.40 18.52 7.71
CA ASP A 110 6.27 19.18 6.75
C ASP A 110 5.46 19.60 5.50
N ALA A 111 5.61 20.84 5.04
CA ALA A 111 4.80 21.41 3.96
C ALA A 111 4.96 20.65 2.63
N GLU A 112 6.14 20.06 2.42
CA GLU A 112 6.49 19.26 1.27
C GLU A 112 5.54 18.08 1.03
N ARG A 113 5.02 17.47 2.11
CA ARG A 113 4.09 16.33 2.02
C ARG A 113 2.74 16.76 1.47
N LEU A 114 2.21 17.91 1.91
CA LEU A 114 0.98 18.49 1.38
C LEU A 114 1.13 18.81 -0.11
N GLU A 115 2.20 19.49 -0.50
CA GLU A 115 2.42 19.89 -1.89
C GLU A 115 2.60 18.69 -2.81
N HIS A 116 3.35 17.69 -2.38
CA HIS A 116 3.51 16.46 -3.15
C HIS A 116 2.19 15.70 -3.32
N THR A 117 1.42 15.49 -2.25
CA THR A 117 0.14 14.78 -2.33
C THR A 117 -0.88 15.55 -3.18
N THR A 118 -0.83 16.88 -3.14
CA THR A 118 -1.66 17.73 -4.03
C THR A 118 -1.28 17.54 -5.50
N ALA A 119 0.02 17.53 -5.83
CA ALA A 119 0.48 17.27 -7.19
C ALA A 119 0.07 15.88 -7.68
N LEU A 120 0.18 14.85 -6.84
CA LEU A 120 -0.30 13.50 -7.15
C LEU A 120 -1.80 13.47 -7.45
N ALA A 121 -2.62 14.22 -6.68
CA ALA A 121 -4.06 14.30 -6.94
C ALA A 121 -4.39 14.91 -8.30
N ARG A 122 -3.72 16.00 -8.68
CA ARG A 122 -3.88 16.62 -10.01
C ARG A 122 -3.44 15.71 -11.15
N VAL A 123 -2.29 15.04 -10.98
CA VAL A 123 -1.80 14.04 -11.93
C VAL A 123 -2.80 12.90 -12.07
N LEU A 124 -3.28 12.33 -10.96
CA LEU A 124 -4.25 11.23 -10.98
C LEU A 124 -5.53 11.63 -11.71
N ALA A 125 -6.10 12.81 -11.41
CA ALA A 125 -7.30 13.29 -12.09
C ALA A 125 -7.14 13.37 -13.61
N GLY A 126 -5.95 13.71 -14.11
CA GLY A 126 -5.64 13.70 -15.55
C GLY A 126 -5.33 12.32 -16.15
N LEU A 127 -4.97 11.34 -15.32
CA LEU A 127 -4.67 9.96 -15.72
C LEU A 127 -5.88 9.02 -15.65
N LEU A 128 -6.93 9.37 -14.89
CA LEU A 128 -8.11 8.53 -14.77
C LEU A 128 -8.66 8.18 -16.16
N PRO A 129 -9.04 6.90 -16.40
CA PRO A 129 -9.76 6.51 -17.60
C PRO A 129 -11.03 7.35 -17.77
N ASP A 130 -11.46 7.57 -19.02
CA ASP A 130 -12.60 8.45 -19.30
C ASP A 130 -13.88 8.01 -18.60
N ASP A 131 -14.05 6.69 -18.45
CA ASP A 131 -15.18 6.04 -17.81
C ASP A 131 -15.07 5.90 -16.27
N VAL A 132 -14.00 6.43 -15.66
CA VAL A 132 -13.76 6.38 -14.22
C VAL A 132 -13.72 7.78 -13.64
N THR A 133 -14.65 8.11 -12.74
CA THR A 133 -14.73 9.43 -12.11
C THR A 133 -14.04 9.50 -10.76
N GLU A 134 -13.48 8.40 -10.25
CA GLU A 134 -12.92 8.34 -8.90
C GLU A 134 -11.51 7.72 -8.88
N GLY A 135 -10.60 8.40 -8.20
CA GLY A 135 -9.23 7.94 -7.93
C GLY A 135 -8.88 7.98 -6.45
N THR A 136 -7.87 7.20 -6.06
CA THR A 136 -7.40 7.13 -4.67
C THR A 136 -5.89 7.26 -4.55
N ILE A 137 -5.41 7.81 -3.45
CA ILE A 137 -3.97 7.93 -3.16
C ILE A 137 -3.72 7.40 -1.74
N SER A 138 -2.78 6.47 -1.57
CA SER A 138 -2.26 6.11 -0.23
C SER A 138 -1.11 7.04 0.15
N THR A 139 -0.93 7.27 1.44
CA THR A 139 0.13 8.14 1.95
C THR A 139 0.49 7.77 3.39
N LEU A 140 1.67 8.22 3.83
CA LEU A 140 2.15 8.09 5.21
C LEU A 140 1.03 8.49 6.19
N PRO A 141 0.82 7.79 7.32
CA PRO A 141 -0.35 8.06 8.13
C PRO A 141 -0.28 9.44 8.79
N LEU A 142 0.85 9.79 9.40
CA LEU A 142 1.10 11.11 9.96
C LEU A 142 2.61 11.37 10.04
N GLY A 143 3.31 10.59 10.86
CA GLY A 143 4.75 10.67 11.07
C GLY A 143 5.28 9.57 11.99
N TRP A 144 6.61 9.45 12.05
CA TRP A 144 7.27 8.47 12.92
C TRP A 144 7.12 8.84 14.40
N ARG A 145 6.82 7.85 15.26
CA ARG A 145 6.37 8.10 16.64
C ARG A 145 7.37 8.87 17.51
N THR A 146 8.68 8.70 17.32
CA THR A 146 9.70 9.28 18.21
C THR A 146 9.87 10.78 18.04
N ALA A 147 9.53 11.33 16.86
CA ALA A 147 9.59 12.76 16.58
C ALA A 147 8.22 13.44 16.68
N TRP A 148 7.16 12.69 17.00
CA TRP A 148 5.78 13.18 16.97
C TRP A 148 5.38 13.85 18.28
N ASN A 149 4.72 15.00 18.19
CA ASN A 149 4.21 15.74 19.36
C ASN A 149 2.94 16.53 18.98
N ALA A 150 2.29 17.13 19.99
CA ALA A 150 1.03 17.86 19.80
C ALA A 150 1.11 19.01 18.78
N ALA A 151 2.25 19.71 18.70
CA ALA A 151 2.44 20.79 17.74
C ALA A 151 2.51 20.25 16.29
N ARG A 152 3.29 19.17 16.07
CA ARG A 152 3.33 18.49 14.76
C ARG A 152 1.97 17.92 14.38
N ALA A 153 1.25 17.33 15.33
CA ALA A 153 -0.11 16.85 15.09
C ALA A 153 -1.06 17.96 14.63
N ALA A 154 -1.03 19.13 15.28
CA ALA A 154 -1.85 20.27 14.89
C ALA A 154 -1.51 20.77 13.46
N THR A 155 -0.22 20.86 13.13
CA THR A 155 0.23 21.22 11.78
C THR A 155 -0.24 20.19 10.74
N ALA A 156 -0.08 18.90 11.01
CA ALA A 156 -0.50 17.82 10.14
C ALA A 156 -2.01 17.81 9.89
N HIS A 157 -2.82 17.97 10.94
CA HIS A 157 -4.27 18.06 10.80
C HIS A 157 -4.68 19.27 9.96
N SER A 158 -3.99 20.40 10.11
CA SER A 158 -4.23 21.58 9.27
C SER A 158 -3.87 21.33 7.82
N ALA A 159 -2.73 20.69 7.55
CA ALA A 159 -2.31 20.33 6.20
C ALA A 159 -3.31 19.36 5.53
N LEU A 160 -3.81 18.36 6.26
CA LEU A 160 -4.79 17.40 5.76
C LEU A 160 -6.16 18.05 5.49
N ARG A 161 -6.61 19.00 6.31
CA ARG A 161 -7.81 19.81 6.03
C ARG A 161 -7.64 20.64 4.75
N THR A 162 -6.50 21.32 4.61
CA THR A 162 -6.18 22.06 3.38
C THR A 162 -6.07 21.15 2.16
N LEU A 163 -5.55 19.92 2.31
CA LEU A 163 -5.58 18.93 1.24
C LEU A 163 -7.03 18.61 0.84
N GLY A 164 -7.90 18.36 1.83
CA GLY A 164 -9.32 18.11 1.61
C GLY A 164 -9.99 19.21 0.76
N GLU A 165 -9.80 20.47 1.14
CA GLU A 165 -10.31 21.64 0.41
C GLU A 165 -9.78 21.70 -1.04
N ARG A 166 -8.49 21.37 -1.25
CA ARG A 166 -7.89 21.30 -2.60
C ARG A 166 -8.47 20.16 -3.44
N LEU A 167 -8.83 19.04 -2.82
CA LEU A 167 -9.45 17.91 -3.49
C LEU A 167 -10.90 18.22 -3.90
N ASP A 168 -11.64 18.97 -3.09
CA ASP A 168 -12.97 19.45 -3.46
C ASP A 168 -12.91 20.41 -4.66
N ALA A 169 -12.00 21.39 -4.63
CA ALA A 169 -11.79 22.29 -5.76
C ALA A 169 -11.35 21.53 -7.04
N LEU A 170 -10.56 20.47 -6.89
CA LEU A 170 -10.16 19.63 -8.03
C LEU A 170 -11.36 18.92 -8.65
N GLU A 171 -12.28 18.37 -7.83
CA GLU A 171 -13.50 17.74 -8.32
C GLU A 171 -14.42 18.76 -9.01
N GLU A 172 -14.60 19.95 -8.44
CA GLU A 172 -15.37 21.03 -9.04
C GLU A 172 -14.84 21.44 -10.43
N LEU A 173 -13.51 21.50 -10.58
CA LEU A 173 -12.86 21.90 -11.83
C LEU A 173 -12.87 20.82 -12.91
N THR A 174 -12.79 19.55 -12.52
CA THR A 174 -12.49 18.45 -13.45
C THR A 174 -13.61 17.42 -13.58
N GLY A 175 -14.57 17.43 -12.65
CA GLY A 175 -15.55 16.36 -12.49
C GLY A 175 -14.95 15.03 -12.00
N ARG A 176 -13.68 15.02 -11.58
CA ARG A 176 -12.96 13.83 -11.11
C ARG A 176 -12.72 13.92 -9.61
N SER A 177 -13.22 12.92 -8.91
CA SER A 177 -13.12 12.76 -7.47
C SER A 177 -11.79 12.11 -7.08
N VAL A 178 -11.03 12.71 -6.17
CA VAL A 178 -9.84 12.06 -5.60
C VAL A 178 -9.95 12.02 -4.07
N ARG A 179 -9.71 10.85 -3.49
CA ARG A 179 -9.66 10.63 -2.03
C ARG A 179 -8.27 10.16 -1.60
N VAL A 180 -7.88 10.51 -0.38
CA VAL A 180 -6.56 10.19 0.18
C VAL A 180 -6.72 9.33 1.43
N GLY A 181 -6.05 8.17 1.43
CA GLY A 181 -6.03 7.24 2.55
C GLY A 181 -4.72 7.34 3.32
N LEU A 182 -4.80 7.72 4.59
CA LEU A 182 -3.71 7.59 5.55
C LEU A 182 -3.51 6.10 5.84
N GLU A 183 -2.30 5.59 5.67
CA GLU A 183 -1.97 4.17 5.82
C GLU A 183 -1.40 3.89 7.22
N PRO A 184 -2.15 3.29 8.17
CA PRO A 184 -1.58 2.90 9.45
C PRO A 184 -0.36 2.01 9.24
N GLU A 185 0.70 2.30 9.97
CA GLU A 185 2.05 1.82 9.63
C GLU A 185 2.82 1.47 10.90
N PRO A 186 3.37 0.25 11.00
CA PRO A 186 4.21 -0.16 12.12
C PRO A 186 5.32 0.84 12.45
N GLY A 187 5.30 1.35 13.69
CA GLY A 187 6.30 2.27 14.23
C GLY A 187 5.95 3.76 14.07
N CYS A 188 4.91 4.09 13.29
CA CYS A 188 4.36 5.44 13.22
C CYS A 188 3.47 5.76 14.42
N THR A 189 3.10 7.04 14.58
CA THR A 189 2.15 7.47 15.63
C THR A 189 0.72 6.92 15.42
N VAL A 190 0.43 6.47 14.20
CA VAL A 190 -0.80 5.78 13.83
C VAL A 190 -0.33 4.45 13.26
N GLU A 191 -0.29 3.44 14.12
CA GLU A 191 0.20 2.10 13.80
C GLU A 191 -0.96 1.13 13.52
N THR A 192 -2.12 1.38 14.12
CA THR A 192 -3.34 0.58 13.96
C THR A 192 -4.48 1.39 13.35
N THR A 193 -5.50 0.70 12.84
CA THR A 193 -6.74 1.37 12.40
C THR A 193 -7.43 2.12 13.55
N ALA A 194 -7.33 1.61 14.77
CA ALA A 194 -7.84 2.26 15.98
C ALA A 194 -7.13 3.59 16.27
N ASP A 195 -5.80 3.65 16.09
CA ASP A 195 -5.02 4.88 16.27
C ASP A 195 -5.41 5.97 15.27
N ALA A 196 -5.93 5.58 14.09
CA ALA A 196 -6.33 6.51 13.04
C ALA A 196 -7.62 7.27 13.36
N LEU A 197 -8.46 6.75 14.26
CA LEU A 197 -9.80 7.28 14.54
C LEU A 197 -9.75 8.73 15.05
N ALA A 198 -8.98 9.00 16.09
CA ALA A 198 -8.93 10.32 16.72
C ALA A 198 -8.31 11.40 15.80
N PRO A 199 -7.17 11.15 15.10
CA PRO A 199 -6.65 12.09 14.11
C PRO A 199 -7.62 12.36 12.97
N LEU A 200 -8.30 11.34 12.43
CA LEU A 200 -9.24 11.52 11.32
C LEU A 200 -10.50 12.28 11.75
N ALA A 201 -10.99 12.05 12.97
CA ALA A 201 -12.05 12.86 13.55
C ALA A 201 -11.63 14.33 13.71
N ALA A 202 -10.37 14.59 14.09
CA ALA A 202 -9.82 15.95 14.20
C ALA A 202 -9.62 16.63 12.84
N VAL A 203 -9.30 15.87 11.78
CA VAL A 203 -9.26 16.37 10.40
C VAL A 203 -10.68 16.66 9.89
N GLY A 204 -11.63 15.74 10.11
CA GLY A 204 -13.05 15.94 9.85
C GLY A 204 -13.41 16.20 8.38
N HIS A 205 -12.63 15.68 7.43
CA HIS A 205 -12.83 15.93 6.00
C HIS A 205 -13.17 14.64 5.22
N PRO A 206 -14.27 14.58 4.44
CA PRO A 206 -14.74 13.34 3.80
C PRO A 206 -13.81 12.77 2.72
N ARG A 207 -12.89 13.59 2.21
CA ARG A 207 -11.85 13.15 1.26
C ARG A 207 -10.67 12.43 1.90
N ILE A 208 -10.54 12.52 3.23
CA ILE A 208 -9.42 11.96 3.97
C ILE A 208 -9.95 10.78 4.80
N GLY A 209 -9.37 9.61 4.59
CA GLY A 209 -9.75 8.39 5.29
C GLY A 209 -8.55 7.48 5.51
N VAL A 210 -8.80 6.17 5.52
CA VAL A 210 -7.77 5.15 5.77
C VAL A 210 -7.44 4.39 4.49
N CYS A 211 -6.15 4.16 4.27
CA CYS A 211 -5.67 3.09 3.41
C CYS A 211 -5.43 1.85 4.27
N VAL A 212 -6.16 0.76 4.03
CA VAL A 212 -5.96 -0.49 4.79
C VAL A 212 -4.95 -1.35 4.06
N ASP A 213 -3.71 -1.37 4.54
CA ASP A 213 -2.72 -2.37 4.15
C ASP A 213 -2.89 -3.64 5.02
N THR A 214 -3.08 -4.79 4.37
CA THR A 214 -3.35 -6.05 5.08
C THR A 214 -2.12 -6.69 5.71
N CYS A 215 -0.91 -6.35 5.27
CA CYS A 215 0.34 -6.70 5.94
C CYS A 215 0.50 -5.90 7.24
N HIS A 216 0.18 -4.60 7.24
CA HIS A 216 0.27 -3.74 8.43
C HIS A 216 -0.75 -4.13 9.49
N LEU A 217 -2.01 -4.28 9.07
CA LEU A 217 -3.10 -4.78 9.93
C LEU A 217 -2.69 -6.12 10.57
N ALA A 218 -2.15 -7.04 9.77
CA ALA A 218 -1.67 -8.31 10.29
C ALA A 218 -0.47 -8.15 11.24
N THR A 219 0.52 -7.34 10.88
CA THR A 219 1.73 -7.10 11.69
C THR A 219 1.36 -6.56 13.06
N SER A 220 0.42 -5.62 13.14
CA SER A 220 -0.09 -5.06 14.40
C SER A 220 -1.05 -5.98 15.16
N PHE A 221 -1.27 -7.22 14.69
CA PHE A 221 -2.19 -8.19 15.28
C PHE A 221 -3.64 -7.69 15.40
N GLU A 222 -4.06 -6.81 14.50
CA GLU A 222 -5.45 -6.40 14.41
C GLU A 222 -6.31 -7.54 13.86
N ASP A 223 -7.55 -7.62 14.35
CA ASP A 223 -8.57 -8.50 13.81
C ASP A 223 -9.38 -7.74 12.75
N PRO A 224 -9.44 -8.22 11.49
CA PRO A 224 -10.09 -7.48 10.41
C PRO A 224 -11.57 -7.15 10.64
N ASP A 225 -12.32 -8.02 11.33
CA ASP A 225 -13.74 -7.79 11.59
C ASP A 225 -13.91 -6.58 12.51
N THR A 226 -13.29 -6.63 13.69
CA THR A 226 -13.37 -5.55 14.68
C THR A 226 -12.73 -4.24 14.22
N ALA A 227 -11.61 -4.32 13.50
CA ALA A 227 -10.91 -3.14 12.96
C ALA A 227 -11.79 -2.39 11.94
N LEU A 228 -12.39 -3.11 11.00
CA LEU A 228 -13.22 -2.50 9.96
C LEU A 228 -14.59 -2.07 10.49
N ASP A 229 -15.14 -2.78 11.48
CA ASP A 229 -16.35 -2.34 12.19
C ASP A 229 -16.12 -1.03 12.94
N ALA A 230 -15.01 -0.89 13.66
CA ALA A 230 -14.68 0.35 14.36
C ALA A 230 -14.52 1.54 13.41
N LEU A 231 -13.91 1.34 12.23
CA LEU A 231 -13.83 2.38 11.20
C LEU A 231 -15.23 2.78 10.69
N ALA A 232 -16.09 1.80 10.42
CA ALA A 232 -17.44 2.04 9.94
C ALA A 232 -18.32 2.75 10.98
N GLU A 233 -18.26 2.32 12.25
CA GLU A 233 -18.97 2.95 13.37
C GLU A 233 -18.54 4.40 13.61
N ALA A 234 -17.25 4.69 13.41
CA ALA A 234 -16.71 6.04 13.50
C ALA A 234 -16.99 6.90 12.24
N GLY A 235 -17.59 6.34 11.19
CA GLY A 235 -17.82 7.02 9.92
C GLY A 235 -16.53 7.33 9.14
N VAL A 236 -15.44 6.62 9.42
CA VAL A 236 -14.15 6.79 8.75
C VAL A 236 -14.14 5.97 7.45
N PRO A 237 -13.99 6.60 6.28
CA PRO A 237 -14.03 5.88 5.02
C PRO A 237 -12.75 5.06 4.80
N VAL A 238 -12.90 3.81 4.36
CA VAL A 238 -11.81 3.03 3.77
C VAL A 238 -11.63 3.51 2.32
N VAL A 239 -10.59 4.27 2.07
CA VAL A 239 -10.34 4.93 0.79
C VAL A 239 -9.87 3.92 -0.24
N LYS A 240 -8.83 3.15 0.10
CA LYS A 240 -8.28 2.06 -0.71
C LYS A 240 -7.74 0.96 0.20
N SER A 241 -7.41 -0.20 -0.35
CA SER A 241 -6.71 -1.24 0.37
C SER A 241 -5.52 -1.77 -0.41
N GLN A 242 -4.38 -1.91 0.26
CA GLN A 242 -3.21 -2.63 -0.24
C GLN A 242 -3.32 -4.10 0.20
N LEU A 243 -3.26 -4.99 -0.79
CA LEU A 243 -3.33 -6.43 -0.63
C LEU A 243 -1.90 -6.97 -0.54
N SER A 244 -1.46 -7.20 0.68
CA SER A 244 -0.10 -7.59 1.05
C SER A 244 -0.17 -8.56 2.25
N VAL A 245 0.90 -9.34 2.47
CA VAL A 245 0.96 -10.26 3.62
C VAL A 245 2.31 -10.16 4.30
N ALA A 246 2.29 -10.26 5.63
CA ALA A 246 3.47 -10.24 6.48
C ALA A 246 4.08 -11.65 6.60
N LEU A 247 5.35 -11.69 7.00
CA LEU A 247 6.02 -12.91 7.40
C LEU A 247 5.56 -13.30 8.82
N HIS A 248 5.21 -14.57 9.01
CA HIS A 248 4.70 -15.08 10.28
C HIS A 248 5.60 -16.19 10.84
N ALA A 249 5.98 -16.06 12.10
CA ALA A 249 6.74 -17.03 12.86
C ALA A 249 5.93 -17.46 14.09
N ASP A 250 5.34 -18.65 14.04
CA ASP A 250 4.48 -19.20 15.10
C ASP A 250 5.23 -19.38 16.43
N ARG A 251 6.45 -19.93 16.37
CA ARG A 251 7.26 -20.29 17.55
C ARG A 251 8.66 -19.68 17.49
N PRO A 252 8.80 -18.35 17.66
CA PRO A 252 10.08 -17.65 17.57
C PRO A 252 11.08 -18.11 18.63
N ARG A 253 10.66 -18.73 19.74
CA ARG A 253 11.58 -19.34 20.72
C ARG A 253 12.44 -20.50 20.18
N LEU A 254 12.09 -21.08 19.03
CA LEU A 254 12.83 -22.20 18.44
C LEU A 254 14.01 -21.68 17.60
N PRO A 255 15.24 -22.19 17.79
CA PRO A 255 16.40 -21.74 17.01
C PRO A 255 16.20 -21.80 15.50
N ALA A 256 15.63 -22.89 14.97
CA ALA A 256 15.37 -23.02 13.53
C ALA A 256 14.39 -21.96 12.97
N VAL A 257 13.49 -21.43 13.79
CA VAL A 257 12.59 -20.33 13.40
C VAL A 257 13.36 -19.00 13.38
N ARG A 258 14.25 -18.78 14.34
CA ARG A 258 15.14 -17.61 14.38
C ARG A 258 16.10 -17.59 13.20
N ASP A 259 16.69 -18.72 12.87
CA ASP A 259 17.59 -18.87 11.73
C ASP A 259 16.86 -18.58 10.41
N ALA A 260 15.61 -19.06 10.28
CA ALA A 260 14.78 -18.78 9.12
C ALA A 260 14.40 -17.29 9.02
N LEU A 261 14.08 -16.63 10.14
CA LEU A 261 13.82 -15.19 10.18
C LEU A 261 15.07 -14.37 9.81
N ALA A 262 16.25 -14.78 10.29
CA ALA A 262 17.51 -14.09 10.00
C ALA A 262 17.84 -14.03 8.50
N ALA A 263 17.32 -14.94 7.68
CA ALA A 263 17.48 -14.89 6.23
C ALA A 263 16.73 -13.72 5.56
N PHE A 264 15.77 -13.10 6.26
CA PHE A 264 15.01 -11.93 5.82
C PHE A 264 15.53 -10.62 6.42
N ASP A 265 16.54 -10.67 7.31
CA ASP A 265 17.16 -9.47 7.86
C ASP A 265 18.10 -8.85 6.81
N GLU A 266 17.76 -7.64 6.37
CA GLU A 266 18.43 -6.99 5.25
C GLU A 266 18.54 -5.46 5.47
N PRO A 267 19.54 -4.80 4.84
CA PRO A 267 19.92 -3.43 5.21
C PRO A 267 19.03 -2.33 4.59
N ARG A 268 18.14 -2.63 3.64
CA ARG A 268 17.42 -1.61 2.87
C ARG A 268 16.17 -1.11 3.56
N PHE A 269 15.26 -1.97 3.96
CA PHE A 269 13.95 -1.62 4.53
C PHE A 269 13.89 -1.90 6.03
N LEU A 270 13.05 -1.18 6.76
CA LEU A 270 12.71 -1.60 8.12
C LEU A 270 11.80 -2.82 8.05
N HIS A 271 12.06 -3.80 8.90
CA HIS A 271 11.21 -4.97 9.08
C HIS A 271 10.63 -4.97 10.49
N GLN A 272 9.75 -3.99 10.75
CA GLN A 272 9.09 -3.83 12.05
C GLN A 272 8.48 -5.16 12.46
N THR A 273 8.95 -5.67 13.61
CA THR A 273 8.53 -6.98 14.09
C THR A 273 7.73 -6.83 15.36
N ARG A 274 6.58 -7.48 15.41
CA ARG A 274 5.59 -7.36 16.47
C ARG A 274 5.24 -8.72 17.07
N THR A 275 4.79 -8.68 18.33
CA THR A 275 4.17 -9.80 19.04
C THR A 275 3.05 -9.28 19.93
N LEU A 276 1.96 -10.04 20.05
CA LEU A 276 0.88 -9.72 20.96
C LEU A 276 1.11 -10.46 22.29
N THR A 277 1.16 -9.69 23.39
CA THR A 277 1.30 -10.23 24.75
C THR A 277 0.04 -9.97 25.57
N ALA A 278 -0.07 -10.59 26.75
CA ALA A 278 -1.14 -10.27 27.71
C ALA A 278 -1.15 -8.78 28.14
N SER A 279 -0.03 -8.07 27.96
CA SER A 279 0.11 -6.64 28.25
C SER A 279 -0.13 -5.72 27.05
N GLY A 280 -0.56 -6.29 25.91
CA GLY A 280 -0.72 -5.59 24.64
C GLY A 280 0.40 -5.86 23.65
N LEU A 281 0.37 -5.10 22.55
CA LEU A 281 1.32 -5.20 21.44
C LEU A 281 2.72 -4.78 21.89
N ARG A 282 3.74 -5.55 21.51
CA ARG A 282 5.16 -5.24 21.70
C ARG A 282 5.86 -5.32 20.36
N GLY A 283 6.94 -4.55 20.20
CA GLY A 283 7.62 -4.45 18.91
C GLY A 283 9.04 -3.93 18.96
N THR A 284 9.75 -4.17 17.86
CA THR A 284 11.05 -3.60 17.49
C THR A 284 10.91 -2.93 16.13
N ASP A 285 11.74 -1.93 15.83
CA ASP A 285 11.60 -1.19 14.56
C ASP A 285 12.20 -1.95 13.39
N ASP A 286 13.05 -2.94 13.66
CA ASP A 286 13.69 -3.75 12.63
C ASP A 286 13.85 -5.22 13.03
N LEU A 287 13.99 -6.11 12.03
CA LEU A 287 14.05 -7.55 12.27
C LEU A 287 15.36 -7.95 12.96
N GLY A 288 16.49 -7.37 12.56
CA GLY A 288 17.77 -7.58 13.23
C GLY A 288 17.74 -7.23 14.72
N GLU A 289 16.99 -6.18 15.11
CA GLU A 289 16.76 -5.84 16.52
C GLU A 289 15.96 -6.94 17.23
N ALA A 290 14.87 -7.41 16.62
CA ALA A 290 14.04 -8.49 17.15
C ALA A 290 14.86 -9.78 17.39
N LEU A 291 15.78 -10.08 16.49
CA LEU A 291 16.65 -11.27 16.59
C LEU A 291 17.66 -11.18 17.74
N GLY A 292 17.91 -9.98 18.26
CA GLY A 292 18.72 -9.75 19.46
C GLY A 292 18.14 -10.41 20.72
N ALA A 293 19.02 -10.80 21.65
CA ALA A 293 18.62 -11.43 22.90
C ALA A 293 17.71 -10.50 23.72
N ALA A 294 16.53 -11.01 24.11
CA ALA A 294 15.52 -10.33 24.94
C ALA A 294 14.92 -9.02 24.37
N ALA A 295 15.14 -8.69 23.09
CA ALA A 295 14.60 -7.49 22.47
C ALA A 295 13.07 -7.53 22.28
N LEU A 296 12.54 -8.72 22.01
CA LEU A 296 11.11 -8.94 21.81
C LEU A 296 10.68 -10.23 22.54
N PRO A 297 9.55 -10.25 23.28
CA PRO A 297 9.06 -11.47 23.92
C PRO A 297 8.74 -12.55 22.90
N ASP A 298 9.17 -13.79 23.14
CA ASP A 298 9.05 -14.93 22.21
C ASP A 298 8.08 -16.01 22.68
N THR A 299 7.25 -15.69 23.68
CA THR A 299 6.20 -16.55 24.22
C THR A 299 4.99 -16.66 23.30
N GLY A 300 4.79 -15.66 22.43
CA GLY A 300 3.78 -15.62 21.38
C GLY A 300 4.41 -15.53 19.99
N PRO A 301 3.59 -15.67 18.93
CA PRO A 301 4.07 -15.61 17.56
C PRO A 301 4.60 -14.23 17.20
N TRP A 302 5.52 -14.17 16.24
CA TRP A 302 6.00 -12.93 15.66
C TRP A 302 5.40 -12.72 14.27
N ARG A 303 5.13 -11.46 13.95
CA ARG A 303 4.82 -11.00 12.60
C ARG A 303 5.79 -9.88 12.25
N ALA A 304 6.50 -10.02 11.13
CA ALA A 304 7.44 -9.03 10.64
C ALA A 304 6.88 -8.37 9.39
N HIS A 305 6.93 -7.04 9.35
CA HIS A 305 6.55 -6.24 8.19
C HIS A 305 7.51 -6.55 7.04
N PHE A 306 7.07 -7.46 6.19
CA PHE A 306 7.78 -7.89 4.99
C PHE A 306 6.73 -8.39 4.01
N HIS A 307 6.56 -7.69 2.88
CA HIS A 307 5.55 -8.02 1.89
C HIS A 307 5.97 -9.27 1.11
N VAL A 308 5.76 -10.46 1.68
CA VAL A 308 6.11 -11.71 1.00
C VAL A 308 5.11 -12.01 -0.12
N PRO A 309 5.52 -12.70 -1.21
CA PRO A 309 4.64 -12.91 -2.35
C PRO A 309 3.33 -13.61 -1.98
N LEU A 310 2.18 -13.07 -2.40
CA LEU A 310 0.86 -13.58 -2.02
C LEU A 310 0.65 -15.05 -2.44
N HIS A 311 1.13 -15.39 -3.64
CA HIS A 311 0.92 -16.68 -4.30
C HIS A 311 1.87 -17.79 -3.83
N ALA A 312 2.91 -17.47 -3.05
CA ALA A 312 3.93 -18.42 -2.63
C ALA A 312 4.11 -18.40 -1.12
N ALA A 313 3.81 -19.52 -0.46
CA ALA A 313 4.06 -19.66 0.96
C ALA A 313 5.57 -19.58 1.26
N PRO A 314 5.98 -18.87 2.34
CA PRO A 314 7.34 -18.95 2.84
C PRO A 314 7.76 -20.39 3.13
N ALA A 315 9.07 -20.67 3.05
CA ALA A 315 9.59 -21.97 3.42
C ALA A 315 9.37 -22.24 4.92
N ALA A 316 8.98 -23.48 5.25
CA ALA A 316 8.86 -23.90 6.64
C ALA A 316 10.19 -23.66 7.39
N PRO A 317 10.16 -23.22 8.67
CA PRO A 317 8.99 -23.18 9.55
C PRO A 317 8.16 -21.88 9.49
N LEU A 318 8.46 -20.96 8.57
CA LEU A 318 7.73 -19.70 8.44
C LEU A 318 6.46 -19.89 7.61
N THR A 319 5.48 -19.03 7.85
CA THR A 319 4.27 -18.92 7.02
C THR A 319 4.01 -17.45 6.69
N SER A 320 2.91 -17.15 5.98
CA SER A 320 2.47 -15.77 5.74
C SER A 320 1.15 -15.49 6.45
N THR A 321 0.79 -14.21 6.54
CA THR A 321 -0.50 -13.76 7.04
C THR A 321 -1.61 -13.75 5.97
N LEU A 322 -1.49 -14.58 4.91
CA LEU A 322 -2.53 -14.75 3.89
C LEU A 322 -3.94 -15.00 4.45
N PRO A 323 -4.14 -15.74 5.56
CA PRO A 323 -5.46 -15.85 6.19
C PRO A 323 -6.05 -14.50 6.62
N VAL A 324 -5.23 -13.56 7.09
CA VAL A 324 -5.67 -12.20 7.49
C VAL A 324 -6.11 -11.40 6.26
N LEU A 325 -5.35 -11.46 5.16
CA LEU A 325 -5.77 -10.87 3.87
C LEU A 325 -7.13 -11.40 3.41
N LYS A 326 -7.37 -12.72 3.49
CA LYS A 326 -8.66 -13.33 3.12
C LYS A 326 -9.82 -12.84 3.98
N ALA A 327 -9.62 -12.76 5.30
CA ALA A 327 -10.61 -12.23 6.22
C ALA A 327 -10.90 -10.75 5.93
N ALA A 328 -9.86 -9.93 5.74
CA ALA A 328 -10.01 -8.53 5.37
C ALA A 328 -10.75 -8.35 4.04
N LEU A 329 -10.43 -9.12 2.99
CA LEU A 329 -11.14 -9.06 1.70
C LEU A 329 -12.63 -9.39 1.83
N THR A 330 -12.98 -10.37 2.67
CA THR A 330 -14.38 -10.72 2.94
C THR A 330 -15.16 -9.51 3.46
N ARG A 331 -14.55 -8.69 4.31
CA ARG A 331 -15.14 -7.46 4.85
C ARG A 331 -15.10 -6.30 3.87
N LEU A 332 -13.99 -6.13 3.17
CA LEU A 332 -13.77 -5.01 2.26
C LEU A 332 -14.68 -5.06 1.03
N VAL A 333 -14.91 -6.25 0.47
CA VAL A 333 -15.64 -6.41 -0.81
C VAL A 333 -16.57 -7.63 -0.87
N GLY A 334 -16.68 -8.43 0.19
CA GLY A 334 -17.61 -9.57 0.23
C GLY A 334 -18.99 -9.26 0.85
N GLY A 335 -19.17 -8.04 1.36
CA GLY A 335 -20.43 -7.58 1.95
C GLY A 335 -21.50 -7.17 0.93
N PRO A 336 -22.65 -6.65 1.37
CA PRO A 336 -23.70 -6.16 0.47
C PRO A 336 -23.24 -4.98 -0.40
N HIS A 337 -22.29 -4.19 0.10
CA HIS A 337 -21.62 -3.10 -0.61
C HIS A 337 -20.12 -3.17 -0.30
N PRO A 338 -19.25 -2.84 -1.27
CA PRO A 338 -17.81 -2.80 -1.00
C PRO A 338 -17.48 -1.56 -0.15
N LEU A 339 -16.67 -1.73 0.89
CA LEU A 339 -16.14 -0.64 1.71
C LEU A 339 -15.14 0.23 0.92
N THR A 340 -14.47 -0.36 -0.06
CA THR A 340 -13.62 0.35 -1.03
C THR A 340 -13.73 -0.27 -2.42
N ARG A 341 -13.52 0.55 -3.45
CA ARG A 341 -13.49 0.15 -4.86
C ARG A 341 -12.08 0.05 -5.43
N HIS A 342 -11.04 0.35 -4.64
CA HIS A 342 -9.66 0.42 -5.13
C HIS A 342 -8.79 -0.54 -4.33
N LEU A 343 -8.45 -1.66 -4.95
CA LEU A 343 -7.57 -2.69 -4.41
C LEU A 343 -6.25 -2.68 -5.17
N GLU A 344 -5.15 -2.80 -4.45
CA GLU A 344 -3.80 -2.75 -5.01
C GLU A 344 -2.94 -3.87 -4.41
N VAL A 345 -2.52 -4.84 -5.20
CA VAL A 345 -1.51 -5.82 -4.75
C VAL A 345 -0.18 -5.10 -4.58
N GLU A 346 0.40 -5.18 -3.39
CA GLU A 346 1.64 -4.50 -3.07
C GLU A 346 2.67 -5.49 -2.53
N THR A 347 3.53 -5.99 -3.41
CA THR A 347 4.67 -6.83 -3.03
C THR A 347 5.91 -6.20 -3.65
N TYR A 348 6.66 -5.42 -2.87
CA TYR A 348 7.84 -4.67 -3.34
C TYR A 348 9.18 -5.24 -2.87
N THR A 349 9.17 -6.16 -1.90
CA THR A 349 10.38 -6.71 -1.26
C THR A 349 10.97 -7.91 -2.01
N TRP A 350 10.64 -8.12 -3.29
CA TRP A 350 11.17 -9.23 -4.10
C TRP A 350 12.71 -9.30 -4.14
N GLN A 351 13.37 -8.14 -4.10
CA GLN A 351 14.84 -8.05 -4.07
C GLN A 351 15.41 -8.13 -2.65
N ALA A 352 14.57 -7.98 -1.63
CA ALA A 352 14.90 -8.15 -0.21
C ALA A 352 14.70 -9.59 0.26
N LEU A 353 13.99 -10.43 -0.50
CA LEU A 353 13.83 -11.87 -0.20
C LEU A 353 15.21 -12.55 0.01
N PRO A 354 15.29 -13.69 0.70
CA PRO A 354 16.48 -14.52 0.71
C PRO A 354 17.00 -14.76 -0.72
N PRO A 355 18.33 -14.71 -0.98
CA PRO A 355 18.90 -14.74 -2.33
C PRO A 355 18.40 -15.88 -3.23
N GLU A 356 18.13 -17.04 -2.65
CA GLU A 356 17.60 -18.23 -3.32
C GLU A 356 16.15 -18.09 -3.81
N LEU A 357 15.38 -17.17 -3.21
CA LEU A 357 13.98 -16.90 -3.54
C LEU A 357 13.82 -15.71 -4.51
N ARG A 358 14.88 -14.92 -4.75
CA ARG A 358 14.81 -13.73 -5.60
C ARG A 358 14.58 -14.10 -7.07
N PRO A 359 13.76 -13.32 -7.81
CA PRO A 359 13.70 -13.45 -9.26
C PRO A 359 15.05 -13.04 -9.85
N ARG A 360 15.64 -13.92 -10.67
CA ARG A 360 16.97 -13.73 -11.29
C ARG A 360 16.90 -12.95 -12.61
N ALA A 361 15.71 -12.82 -13.18
CA ALA A 361 15.48 -12.10 -14.41
C ALA A 361 14.13 -11.36 -14.37
N ARG A 362 14.01 -10.30 -15.18
CA ARG A 362 12.77 -9.51 -15.31
C ARG A 362 11.55 -10.36 -15.68
N ALA A 363 11.76 -11.41 -16.50
CA ALA A 363 10.70 -12.33 -16.88
C ALA A 363 10.13 -13.08 -15.66
N GLN A 364 10.99 -13.55 -14.75
CA GLN A 364 10.58 -14.26 -13.53
C GLN A 364 9.85 -13.33 -12.56
N LEU A 365 10.29 -12.07 -12.44
CA LEU A 365 9.56 -11.07 -11.65
C LEU A 365 8.16 -10.85 -12.23
N ALA A 366 8.05 -10.72 -13.56
CA ALA A 366 6.76 -10.57 -14.21
C ALA A 366 5.85 -11.81 -14.06
N ASP A 367 6.42 -13.03 -14.06
CA ASP A 367 5.69 -14.27 -13.75
C ASP A 367 5.16 -14.23 -12.31
N GLY A 368 5.99 -13.82 -11.36
CA GLY A 368 5.64 -13.67 -9.94
C GLY A 368 4.49 -12.69 -9.71
N ILE A 369 4.61 -11.46 -10.23
CA ILE A 369 3.56 -10.43 -10.12
C ILE A 369 2.25 -10.90 -10.78
N ALA A 370 2.34 -11.55 -11.94
CA ALA A 370 1.16 -12.12 -12.60
C ALA A 370 0.50 -13.22 -11.74
N ALA A 371 1.28 -14.05 -11.05
CA ALA A 371 0.75 -15.07 -10.14
C ALA A 371 0.06 -14.44 -8.91
N GLU A 372 0.59 -13.34 -8.36
CA GLU A 372 -0.07 -12.63 -7.26
C GLU A 372 -1.41 -12.02 -7.68
N LEU A 373 -1.45 -11.40 -8.85
CA LEU A 373 -2.68 -10.83 -9.41
C LEU A 373 -3.69 -11.92 -9.77
N ALA A 374 -3.24 -13.08 -10.23
CA ALA A 374 -4.11 -14.24 -10.45
C ALA A 374 -4.71 -14.74 -9.14
N LEU A 375 -3.91 -14.88 -8.07
CA LEU A 375 -4.44 -15.22 -6.74
C LEU A 375 -5.46 -14.18 -6.26
N ALA A 376 -5.14 -12.89 -6.33
CA ALA A 376 -6.05 -11.84 -5.91
C ALA A 376 -7.37 -11.86 -6.72
N ARG A 377 -7.31 -12.07 -8.05
CA ARG A 377 -8.50 -12.28 -8.89
C ARG A 377 -9.32 -13.47 -8.42
N ASP A 378 -8.69 -14.60 -8.11
CA ASP A 378 -9.39 -15.81 -7.69
C ASP A 378 -10.09 -15.57 -6.33
N LEU A 379 -9.44 -14.90 -5.38
CA LEU A 379 -10.06 -14.50 -4.11
C LEU A 379 -11.27 -13.58 -4.29
N LEU A 380 -11.20 -12.61 -5.21
CA LEU A 380 -12.35 -11.74 -5.51
C LEU A 380 -13.50 -12.52 -6.16
N THR A 381 -13.17 -13.45 -7.04
CA THR A 381 -14.17 -14.29 -7.73
C THR A 381 -14.87 -15.22 -6.75
N ASP A 382 -14.13 -15.79 -5.79
CA ASP A 382 -14.68 -16.62 -4.71
C ASP A 382 -15.64 -15.86 -3.80
N LEU A 383 -15.46 -14.53 -3.67
CA LEU A 383 -16.39 -13.62 -2.98
C LEU A 383 -17.60 -13.21 -3.84
N GLY A 384 -17.72 -13.73 -5.06
CA GLY A 384 -18.86 -13.50 -5.95
C GLY A 384 -18.73 -12.29 -6.87
N LEU A 385 -17.58 -11.61 -6.89
CA LEU A 385 -17.32 -10.56 -7.87
C LEU A 385 -17.12 -11.17 -9.26
N LYS A 386 -17.63 -10.51 -10.29
CA LYS A 386 -17.50 -10.98 -11.69
C LYS A 386 -16.43 -10.17 -12.40
N GLU A 387 -15.37 -10.84 -12.85
CA GLU A 387 -14.33 -10.19 -13.65
C GLU A 387 -14.94 -9.56 -14.92
N LEU A 388 -14.55 -8.31 -15.20
CA LEU A 388 -14.92 -7.58 -16.39
C LEU A 388 -13.82 -7.74 -17.46
N PRO A 389 -14.18 -7.60 -18.76
CA PRO A 389 -13.23 -7.70 -19.87
C PRO A 389 -11.98 -6.81 -19.72
#